data_AF-A0A1G8KIR6-F1
#
_entry.id   AF-A0A1G8KIR6-F1
#
_cell.length_a   1.000
_cell.length_b   1.000
_cell.length_c   1.000
_cell.angle_alpha   90.00
_cell.angle_beta   90.00
_cell.angle_gamma   90.00
#
_symmetry.space_group_name_H-M   'P 1'
#
loop_
_entity.id
_entity.type
_entity.pdbx_description
1 polymer ?
#
loop_
_entity_poly.entity_id
_entity_poly.type
_entity_poly.pdbx_seq_one_letter_code
_entity_poly.pdbx_strand_id
1 'polypeptide(L)'
;MHSFILHTIELATGQDNFLGQFSLTLYLKVPIDRIATDIRTGYPSLMQRDRIIIDHFFLNHLSDYERNYPLKEPRRILSYMDDWLETLWSSLPKLLDQLSQVEIDSVSIESFTDYPYLPANIIKK
;
A
#
# COMPACT_ATOMS: atom_id res chain seq x y z
N MET A 1 18.44 0.65 17.64
CA MET A 1 17.86 1.98 17.34
C MET A 1 16.96 1.79 16.13
N HIS A 2 15.69 2.19 16.22
CA HIS A 2 14.76 2.12 15.09
C HIS A 2 14.74 3.47 14.37
N SER A 3 14.54 3.45 13.06
CA SER A 3 14.25 4.66 12.28
C SER A 3 12.87 4.56 11.66
N PHE A 4 12.30 5.72 11.35
CA PHE A 4 11.05 5.79 10.60
C PHE A 4 11.34 5.81 9.11
N ILE A 5 10.75 4.86 8.39
CA ILE A 5 10.83 4.77 6.93
C ILE A 5 9.43 4.93 6.34
N LEU A 6 9.34 5.79 5.33
CA LEU A 6 8.17 5.92 4.49
C LEU A 6 8.30 4.95 3.32
N HIS A 7 7.30 4.10 3.08
CA HIS A 7 7.22 3.26 1.89
C HIS A 7 5.91 3.50 1.16
N THR A 8 5.99 4.00 -0.07
CA THR A 8 4.83 4.33 -0.89
C THR A 8 4.68 3.31 -2.01
N ILE A 9 3.46 2.83 -2.20
CA ILE A 9 3.07 1.87 -3.24
C ILE A 9 1.99 2.53 -4.07
N GLU A 10 2.26 2.65 -5.38
CA GLU A 10 1.31 3.15 -6.35
C GLU A 10 0.53 1.98 -6.95
N LEU A 11 -0.79 2.04 -6.85
CA LEU A 11 -1.72 1.06 -7.40
C LEU A 11 -2.53 1.74 -8.50
N ALA A 12 -2.49 1.20 -9.71
CA ALA A 12 -3.24 1.70 -10.85
C ALA A 12 -4.20 0.63 -11.36
N THR A 13 -5.48 0.98 -11.53
CA THR A 13 -6.45 0.09 -12.18
C THR A 13 -6.25 0.18 -13.71
N GLY A 14 -6.01 -0.96 -14.37
CA GLY A 14 -5.56 -1.05 -15.77
C GLY A 14 -6.45 -0.45 -16.89
N GLN A 15 -5.97 -0.59 -18.14
CA GLN A 15 -6.10 0.31 -19.31
C GLN A 15 -7.48 0.61 -19.96
N ASP A 16 -7.43 1.67 -20.77
CA ASP A 16 -8.37 2.33 -21.71
C ASP A 16 -9.24 3.48 -21.17
N ASN A 17 -9.46 3.56 -19.86
CA ASN A 17 -9.91 4.79 -19.20
C ASN A 17 -9.29 4.81 -17.79
N PHE A 18 -8.48 5.81 -17.47
CA PHE A 18 -7.94 5.95 -16.12
C PHE A 18 -9.12 6.11 -15.13
N LEU A 19 -9.39 5.10 -14.31
CA LEU A 19 -10.48 5.12 -13.33
C LEU A 19 -10.01 5.66 -11.98
N GLY A 20 -8.73 5.50 -11.67
CA GLY A 20 -8.08 6.05 -10.48
C GLY A 20 -6.69 5.46 -10.23
N GLN A 21 -5.90 6.21 -9.49
CA GLN A 21 -4.62 5.81 -8.90
C GLN A 21 -4.75 5.90 -7.39
N PHE A 22 -4.24 4.91 -6.69
CA PHE A 22 -4.16 4.90 -5.23
C PHE A 22 -2.71 4.94 -4.83
N SER A 23 -2.39 5.82 -3.89
CA SER A 23 -1.10 5.85 -3.22
C SER A 23 -1.28 5.31 -1.81
N LEU A 24 -0.75 4.12 -1.57
CA LEU A 24 -0.68 3.54 -0.25
C LEU A 24 0.66 3.89 0.37
N THR A 25 0.64 4.56 1.50
CA THR A 25 1.83 5.01 2.22
C THR A 25 1.90 4.34 3.58
N LEU A 26 2.99 3.61 3.81
CA LEU A 26 3.28 2.91 5.06
C LEU A 26 4.31 3.70 5.85
N TYR A 27 4.00 3.99 7.11
CA TYR A 27 4.94 4.53 8.08
C TYR A 27 5.47 3.38 8.93
N LEU A 28 6.75 3.09 8.80
CA LEU A 28 7.36 1.89 9.37
C LEU A 28 8.41 2.25 10.40
N LYS A 29 8.39 1.58 11.56
CA LYS A 29 9.51 1.55 12.49
C LYS A 29 10.41 0.38 12.10
N VAL A 30 11.63 0.68 11.69
CA VAL A 30 12.55 -0.29 11.09
C VAL A 30 13.86 -0.33 11.88
N PRO A 31 14.39 -1.52 12.22
CA PRO A 31 15.72 -1.66 12.80
C PRO A 31 16.81 -1.11 11.85
N ILE A 32 17.85 -0.48 12.40
CA ILE A 32 18.89 0.18 11.59
C ILE A 32 19.61 -0.76 10.61
N ASP A 33 19.74 -2.04 10.96
CA ASP A 33 20.35 -3.09 10.16
C ASP A 33 19.47 -3.56 8.98
N ARG A 34 18.20 -3.12 8.95
CA ARG A 34 17.25 -3.35 7.84
C ARG A 34 17.04 -2.09 6.97
N ILE A 35 17.86 -1.06 7.19
CA ILE A 35 17.83 0.18 6.43
C ILE A 35 19.01 0.19 5.45
N ALA A 36 18.70 0.32 4.16
CA ALA A 36 19.66 0.59 3.11
C ALA A 36 19.67 2.09 2.80
N THR A 37 20.81 2.64 2.40
CA THR A 37 20.86 3.96 1.77
C THR A 37 20.70 3.79 0.27
N ASP A 38 19.67 4.38 -0.33
CA ASP A 38 19.53 4.38 -1.78
C ASP A 38 20.67 5.22 -2.37
N ILE A 39 21.53 4.59 -3.17
CA ILE A 39 22.72 5.25 -3.74
C ILE A 39 22.40 6.39 -4.71
N ARG A 40 21.19 6.42 -5.28
CA ARG A 40 20.77 7.41 -6.27
C ARG A 40 20.19 8.65 -5.59
N THR A 41 19.53 8.48 -4.45
CA THR A 41 18.82 9.56 -3.76
C THR A 41 19.47 9.98 -2.45
N GLY A 42 20.36 9.14 -1.89
CA GLY A 42 20.99 9.35 -0.60
C GLY A 42 20.06 9.14 0.59
N TYR A 43 18.79 8.78 0.36
CA TYR A 43 17.81 8.64 1.42
C TYR A 43 17.79 7.23 2.04
N PRO A 44 17.52 7.12 3.35
CA PRO A 44 17.22 5.85 4.00
C PRO A 44 16.01 5.17 3.34
N SER A 45 16.14 3.89 3.08
CA SER A 45 15.10 3.04 2.50
C SER A 45 15.13 1.67 3.16
N LEU A 46 14.03 0.93 3.08
CA LEU A 46 14.04 -0.48 3.47
C LEU A 46 15.02 -1.27 2.59
N MET A 47 15.69 -2.26 3.18
CA MET A 47 16.43 -3.25 2.40
C MET A 47 15.53 -3.91 1.35
N GLN A 48 16.13 -4.24 0.20
CA GLN A 48 15.40 -4.77 -0.95
C GLN A 48 14.53 -5.99 -0.62
N ARG A 49 15.02 -6.89 0.25
CA ARG A 49 14.27 -8.07 0.69
C ARG A 49 12.91 -7.69 1.29
N ASP A 50 12.88 -6.65 2.11
CA ASP A 50 11.69 -6.27 2.88
C ASP A 50 10.70 -5.53 2.02
N ARG A 51 11.23 -4.66 1.15
CA ARG A 51 10.47 -4.01 0.08
C ARG A 51 9.75 -5.04 -0.79
N ILE A 52 10.45 -6.08 -1.24
CA ILE A 52 9.84 -7.13 -2.08
C ILE A 52 8.70 -7.87 -1.35
N ILE A 53 8.87 -8.16 -0.06
CA ILE A 53 7.82 -8.84 0.75
C ILE A 53 6.59 -7.93 0.85
N ILE A 54 6.80 -6.66 1.18
CA ILE A 54 5.76 -5.64 1.27
C ILE A 54 5.05 -5.49 -0.07
N ASP A 55 5.79 -5.22 -1.15
CA ASP A 55 5.23 -4.98 -2.49
C ASP A 55 4.42 -6.18 -2.97
N HIS A 56 4.93 -7.41 -2.82
CA HIS A 56 4.19 -8.62 -3.20
C HIS A 56 2.91 -8.82 -2.39
N PHE A 57 2.92 -8.51 -1.10
CA PHE A 57 1.72 -8.60 -0.27
C PHE A 57 0.60 -7.71 -0.84
N PHE A 58 0.89 -6.43 -1.13
CA PHE A 58 -0.13 -5.52 -1.66
C PHE A 58 -0.55 -5.86 -3.09
N LEU A 59 0.39 -6.28 -3.94
CA LEU A 59 0.07 -6.71 -5.31
C LEU A 59 -0.82 -7.96 -5.33
N ASN A 60 -0.62 -8.91 -4.42
CA ASN A 60 -1.48 -10.08 -4.32
C ASN A 60 -2.91 -9.69 -3.91
N HIS A 61 -3.05 -8.83 -2.89
CA HIS A 61 -4.36 -8.33 -2.46
C HIS A 61 -5.07 -7.51 -3.55
N LEU A 62 -4.32 -6.75 -4.36
CA LEU A 62 -4.90 -6.06 -5.52
C LEU A 62 -5.33 -7.06 -6.60
N SER A 63 -4.54 -8.09 -6.88
CA SER A 63 -4.91 -9.11 -7.87
C SER A 63 -6.19 -9.87 -7.46
N ASP A 64 -6.33 -10.18 -6.17
CA ASP A 64 -7.55 -10.79 -5.64
C ASP A 64 -8.75 -9.85 -5.76
N TYR A 65 -8.55 -8.54 -5.55
CA TYR A 65 -9.58 -7.54 -5.77
C TYR A 65 -10.05 -7.51 -7.24
N GLU A 66 -9.12 -7.42 -8.19
CA GLU A 66 -9.44 -7.37 -9.62
C GLU A 66 -10.17 -8.63 -10.12
N ARG A 67 -9.85 -9.80 -9.53
CA ARG A 67 -10.50 -11.08 -9.84
C ARG A 67 -11.93 -11.17 -9.29
N ASN A 68 -12.13 -10.72 -8.05
CA ASN A 68 -13.41 -10.87 -7.35
C ASN A 68 -14.39 -9.75 -7.71
N TYR A 69 -13.89 -8.60 -8.17
CA TYR A 69 -14.68 -7.43 -8.54
C TYR A 69 -14.36 -7.01 -9.97
N PRO A 70 -14.92 -7.70 -10.99
CA PRO A 70 -14.67 -7.35 -12.39
C PRO A 70 -15.07 -5.90 -12.64
N LEU A 71 -14.08 -5.10 -13.08
CA LEU A 71 -14.08 -3.63 -13.24
C LEU A 71 -15.07 -3.09 -14.31
N LYS A 72 -16.17 -3.81 -14.59
CA LYS A 72 -17.13 -3.47 -15.65
C LYS A 72 -17.97 -2.22 -15.35
N GLU A 73 -18.00 -1.76 -14.10
CA GLU A 73 -18.69 -0.52 -13.70
C GLU A 73 -17.82 0.30 -12.72
N PRO A 74 -17.26 1.44 -13.15
CA PRO A 74 -16.38 2.28 -12.32
C PRO A 74 -16.97 2.71 -10.97
N ARG A 75 -18.30 2.91 -10.92
CA ARG A 75 -19.01 3.26 -9.68
C ARG A 75 -18.95 2.16 -8.63
N ARG A 76 -18.82 0.89 -9.04
CA ARG A 76 -18.77 -0.25 -8.12
C ARG A 76 -17.37 -0.52 -7.59
N ILE A 77 -16.34 -0.15 -8.35
CA ILE A 77 -14.94 -0.23 -7.90
C ILE A 77 -14.80 0.49 -6.55
N LEU A 78 -15.37 1.68 -6.45
CA LEU A 78 -15.31 2.49 -5.24
C LEU A 78 -16.08 1.90 -4.06
N SER A 79 -17.23 1.26 -4.31
CA SER A 79 -17.99 0.59 -3.22
C SER A 79 -17.28 -0.63 -2.66
N TYR A 80 -16.44 -1.31 -3.44
CA TYR A 80 -15.65 -2.44 -2.97
C TYR A 80 -14.30 -2.02 -2.40
N MET A 81 -13.93 -0.74 -2.51
CA MET A 81 -12.67 -0.21 -1.97
C MET A 81 -12.65 -0.30 -0.45
N ASP A 82 -13.74 0.07 0.22
CA ASP A 82 -13.83 -0.03 1.69
C ASP A 82 -13.67 -1.49 2.16
N ASP A 83 -14.37 -2.43 1.53
CA ASP A 83 -14.25 -3.87 1.82
C ASP A 83 -12.82 -4.40 1.58
N TRP A 84 -12.20 -3.93 0.49
CA TRP A 84 -10.81 -4.28 0.17
C TRP A 84 -9.84 -3.71 1.20
N LEU A 85 -10.03 -2.47 1.63
CA LEU A 85 -9.23 -1.84 2.68
C LEU A 85 -9.39 -2.57 4.01
N GLU A 86 -10.60 -2.98 4.38
CA GLU A 86 -10.82 -3.81 5.57
C GLU A 86 -10.10 -5.17 5.46
N THR A 87 -10.18 -5.81 4.30
CA THR A 87 -9.46 -7.06 4.02
C THR A 87 -7.95 -6.86 4.15
N LEU A 88 -7.44 -5.76 3.62
CA LEU A 88 -6.03 -5.38 3.70
C LEU A 88 -5.61 -5.17 5.15
N TRP A 89 -6.37 -4.40 5.92
CA TRP A 89 -6.13 -4.13 7.34
C TRP A 89 -6.09 -5.41 8.18
N SER A 90 -7.03 -6.32 7.96
CA SER A 90 -7.04 -7.62 8.67
C SER A 90 -5.86 -8.52 8.31
N SER A 91 -5.20 -8.26 7.18
CA SER A 91 -4.08 -9.06 6.67
C SER A 91 -2.71 -8.48 7.05
N LEU A 92 -2.62 -7.20 7.42
CA LEU A 92 -1.36 -6.55 7.80
C LEU A 92 -0.62 -7.23 8.97
N PRO A 93 -1.28 -7.77 10.01
CA PRO A 93 -0.57 -8.50 11.05
C PRO A 93 0.26 -9.68 10.50
N LYS A 94 -0.26 -10.38 9.48
CA LYS A 94 0.48 -11.49 8.83
C LYS A 94 1.68 -11.00 8.03
N LEU A 95 1.61 -9.79 7.46
CA LEU A 95 2.75 -9.15 6.82
C LEU A 95 3.84 -8.83 7.86
N LEU A 96 3.46 -8.34 9.04
CA LEU A 96 4.40 -8.04 10.13
C LEU A 96 5.12 -9.30 10.63
N ASP A 97 4.44 -10.45 10.70
CA ASP A 97 5.06 -11.73 11.06
C ASP A 97 6.19 -12.14 10.10
N GLN A 98 6.10 -11.74 8.83
CA GLN A 98 7.13 -11.99 7.82
C GLN A 98 8.30 -11.00 7.90
N LEU A 99 8.10 -9.86 8.56
CA LEU A 99 9.06 -8.77 8.68
C LEU A 99 9.58 -8.67 10.13
N SER A 100 10.45 -9.60 10.52
CA SER A 100 11.11 -9.61 11.84
C SER A 100 11.48 -8.22 12.38
N GLN A 101 10.88 -7.80 13.49
CA GLN A 101 11.18 -6.53 14.18
C GLN A 101 10.86 -5.25 13.38
N VAL A 102 10.17 -5.34 12.24
CA VAL A 102 9.56 -4.17 11.58
C VAL A 102 8.15 -4.00 12.11
N GLU A 103 7.79 -2.78 12.47
CA GLU A 103 6.44 -2.45 12.92
C GLU A 103 5.80 -1.44 11.97
N ILE A 104 4.51 -1.61 11.69
CA ILE A 104 3.70 -0.58 11.02
C ILE A 104 3.22 0.38 12.11
N ASP A 105 3.58 1.65 11.99
CA ASP A 105 3.13 2.72 12.88
C ASP A 105 1.81 3.33 12.41
N SER A 106 1.67 3.55 11.10
CA SER A 106 0.41 3.97 10.48
C SER A 106 0.40 3.68 8.99
N VAL A 107 -0.80 3.70 8.40
CA VAL A 107 -1.00 3.56 6.97
C VAL A 107 -1.91 4.69 6.50
N SER A 108 -1.48 5.36 5.44
CA SER A 108 -2.25 6.38 4.75
C SER A 108 -2.58 5.91 3.35
N ILE A 109 -3.81 6.15 2.90
CA ILE A 109 -4.24 5.85 1.55
C ILE A 109 -4.79 7.12 0.95
N GLU A 110 -4.18 7.53 -0.15
CA GLU A 110 -4.59 8.65 -0.95
C GLU A 110 -5.16 8.12 -2.25
N SER A 111 -6.27 8.69 -2.70
CA SER A 111 -6.90 8.32 -3.97
C SER A 111 -6.92 9.51 -4.91
N PHE A 112 -6.45 9.27 -6.12
CA PHE A 112 -6.45 10.22 -7.22
C PHE A 112 -7.37 9.66 -8.29
N THR A 113 -8.58 10.19 -8.37
CA THR A 113 -9.57 9.73 -9.36
C THR A 113 -10.22 10.93 -10.01
N ASP A 114 -10.60 10.77 -11.27
CA ASP A 114 -11.39 11.78 -11.99
C ASP A 114 -12.87 11.80 -11.53
N TYR A 115 -13.26 10.96 -10.56
CA TYR A 115 -14.60 10.91 -10.00
C TYR A 115 -14.73 11.79 -8.75
N PRO A 116 -15.69 12.73 -8.70
CA PRO A 116 -15.79 13.76 -7.65
C PRO A 116 -16.28 13.28 -6.28
N TYR A 117 -16.33 11.97 -6.01
CA TYR A 117 -17.00 11.40 -4.83
C TYR A 117 -16.09 10.68 -3.83
N LEU A 118 -14.76 10.73 -4.00
CA LEU A 118 -13.84 10.13 -3.03
C LEU A 118 -13.30 11.16 -2.03
N PRO A 119 -13.21 10.81 -0.73
CA PRO A 119 -12.39 11.55 0.20
C PRO A 119 -10.92 11.43 -0.23
N ALA A 120 -10.24 12.56 -0.36
CA ALA A 120 -8.87 12.63 -0.85
C ALA A 120 -7.88 11.80 -0.01
N ASN A 121 -8.17 11.58 1.29
CA ASN A 121 -7.28 10.90 2.22
C ASN A 121 -8.05 10.03 3.23
N ILE A 122 -7.66 8.77 3.38
CA ILE A 122 -8.05 7.90 4.50
C ILE A 122 -6.80 7.61 5.31
N ILE A 123 -6.72 8.16 6.52
CA ILE A 123 -5.63 7.88 7.47
C ILE A 123 -6.18 6.93 8.53
N LYS A 124 -5.61 5.74 8.64
CA LYS A 124 -5.92 4.78 9.71
C LYS A 124 -4.64 4.53 10.51
N LYS A 125 -4.75 4.74 11.82
CA LYS A 125 -3.70 4.49 12.82
C LYS A 125 -3.91 3.13 13.44
#